data_AF-A0A1H3DKN7-F1
#
_entry.id   AF-A0A1H3DKN7-F1
#
_cell.length_a   1.000
_cell.length_b   1.000
_cell.length_c   1.000
_cell.angle_alpha   90.00
_cell.angle_beta   90.00
_cell.angle_gamma   90.00
#
_symmetry.space_group_name_H-M   'P 1'
#
loop_
_entity.id
_entity.type
_entity.pdbx_description
1 polymer ?
#
loop_
_entity_poly.entity_id
_entity_poly.type
_entity_poly.pdbx_seq_one_letter_code
_entity_poly.pdbx_strand_id
1 'polypeptide(L)'
;MTILDDALSAAGGLLDRAADLYRETTAYPRPICRVIVNGTDITGAIEQRLTGIELTDNRGLEADQLDITLSDHDGLLAIPPRGAIVQLWLGWSDTGLVNKGLFTVDEVEHSGAPDTLSIRARSADLRKGLKVKRERSFHASTLGALVSTIAAAYGLSPIISAALSVMRIAHVDQANESDANLLTRLGQQYDALATVKAGRLLFMPVGGSTTLSGLPLRHVILTRADGDQHRYLEADRDSYTGVRAYYYELNSAKKLEAIAGGGENLKDLRHTYTDQHSALVAARAEWKRLRRGTSTLSYTMAKGRPDLIPELTYSLEGIKAEIAAVVWLGGNIRHSFTPDCYTTSLELESKLPDAEEVEELADESTDYTGVVAWYRDAKTGKQKSITGGDQSKPKRLVHLYANKANAQRAVDRELKKIKAM
;
A
#
# COMPACT_ATOMS: atom_id res chain seq x y z
N MET A 1 -21.92 -58.63 -31.76
CA MET A 1 -20.57 -58.36 -31.21
C MET A 1 -20.26 -56.86 -31.27
N THR A 2 -21.22 -56.00 -30.93
CA THR A 2 -21.15 -54.54 -31.18
C THR A 2 -21.59 -53.75 -29.94
N ILE A 3 -22.64 -54.20 -29.26
CA ILE A 3 -23.13 -53.56 -28.02
C ILE A 3 -22.15 -53.71 -26.85
N LEU A 4 -21.40 -54.82 -26.78
CA LEU A 4 -20.44 -55.06 -25.71
C LEU A 4 -19.17 -54.19 -25.86
N ASP A 5 -18.70 -54.01 -27.09
CA ASP A 5 -17.52 -53.18 -27.39
C ASP A 5 -17.81 -51.69 -27.22
N ASP A 6 -19.00 -51.24 -27.61
CA ASP A 6 -19.45 -49.86 -27.36
C ASP A 6 -19.58 -49.55 -25.86
N ALA A 7 -20.09 -50.50 -25.09
CA ALA A 7 -20.20 -50.37 -23.63
C ALA A 7 -18.83 -50.36 -22.93
N LEU A 8 -17.87 -51.18 -23.39
CA LEU A 8 -16.50 -51.18 -22.88
C LEU A 8 -15.76 -49.87 -23.22
N SER A 9 -15.93 -49.36 -24.44
CA SER A 9 -15.36 -48.08 -24.88
C SER A 9 -15.91 -46.90 -24.07
N ALA A 10 -17.23 -46.86 -23.84
CA ALA A 10 -17.87 -45.84 -23.02
C ALA A 10 -17.43 -45.90 -21.55
N ALA A 11 -17.27 -47.11 -20.99
CA ALA A 11 -16.76 -47.32 -19.64
C ALA A 11 -15.28 -46.90 -19.51
N GLY A 12 -14.45 -47.19 -20.52
CA GLY A 12 -13.07 -46.72 -20.60
C GLY A 12 -12.98 -45.19 -20.60
N GLY A 13 -13.77 -44.53 -21.45
CA GLY A 13 -13.81 -43.06 -21.49
C GLY A 13 -14.32 -42.39 -20.20
N LEU A 14 -15.20 -43.05 -19.44
CA LEU A 14 -15.62 -42.59 -18.11
C LEU A 14 -14.53 -42.76 -17.06
N LEU A 15 -13.79 -43.87 -17.10
CA LEU A 15 -12.66 -44.13 -16.20
C LEU A 15 -11.50 -43.18 -16.47
N ASP A 16 -11.19 -42.88 -17.73
CA ASP A 16 -10.14 -41.91 -18.09
C ASP A 16 -10.50 -40.50 -17.61
N ARG A 17 -11.75 -40.06 -17.83
CA ARG A 17 -12.22 -38.77 -17.29
C ARG A 17 -12.18 -38.72 -15.77
N ALA A 18 -12.54 -39.81 -15.09
CA ALA A 18 -12.48 -39.89 -13.64
C ALA A 18 -11.02 -39.88 -13.13
N ALA A 19 -10.10 -40.53 -13.83
CA ALA A 19 -8.67 -40.54 -13.52
C ALA A 19 -8.02 -39.17 -13.79
N ASP A 20 -8.47 -38.45 -14.82
CA ASP A 20 -8.01 -37.09 -15.13
C ASP A 20 -8.55 -36.08 -14.12
N LEU A 21 -9.83 -36.16 -13.76
CA LEU A 21 -10.42 -35.40 -12.64
C LEU A 21 -9.71 -35.71 -11.32
N TYR A 22 -9.40 -36.98 -11.05
CA TYR A 22 -8.67 -37.38 -9.86
C TYR A 22 -7.23 -36.83 -9.88
N ARG A 23 -6.52 -36.90 -11.01
CA ARG A 23 -5.19 -36.29 -11.17
C ARG A 23 -5.21 -34.78 -11.06
N GLU A 24 -6.19 -34.09 -11.62
CA GLU A 24 -6.35 -32.64 -11.46
C GLU A 24 -6.66 -32.26 -10.01
N THR A 25 -7.50 -33.03 -9.32
CA THR A 25 -7.88 -32.76 -7.92
C THR A 25 -6.82 -33.16 -6.90
N THR A 26 -5.89 -34.07 -7.26
CA THR A 26 -4.74 -34.47 -6.43
C THR A 26 -3.41 -33.86 -6.87
N ALA A 27 -3.40 -33.12 -7.99
CA ALA A 27 -2.23 -32.39 -8.43
C ALA A 27 -1.90 -31.26 -7.46
N TYR A 28 -0.60 -31.06 -7.21
CA TYR A 28 -0.14 -29.88 -6.50
C TYR A 28 -0.58 -28.62 -7.26
N PRO A 29 -1.10 -27.60 -6.56
CA PRO A 29 -1.46 -26.34 -7.19
C PRO A 29 -0.27 -25.76 -7.94
N ARG A 30 -0.43 -25.63 -9.27
CA ARG A 30 0.53 -24.91 -10.11
C ARG A 30 0.11 -23.45 -10.29
N PRO A 31 1.08 -22.53 -10.39
CA PRO A 31 0.78 -21.14 -10.69
C PRO A 31 0.25 -21.02 -12.13
N ILE A 32 -0.69 -20.11 -12.35
CA ILE A 32 -1.25 -19.83 -13.67
C ILE A 32 -1.31 -18.32 -13.90
N CYS A 33 -1.13 -17.90 -15.14
CA CYS A 33 -1.29 -16.52 -15.56
C CYS A 33 -2.20 -16.42 -16.78
N ARG A 34 -2.71 -15.22 -17.04
CA ARG A 34 -3.33 -14.88 -18.32
C ARG A 34 -2.79 -13.53 -18.76
N VAL A 35 -2.39 -13.44 -20.03
CA VAL A 35 -1.85 -12.21 -20.62
C VAL A 35 -2.64 -11.92 -21.89
N ILE A 36 -3.34 -10.78 -21.89
CA ILE A 36 -4.04 -10.26 -23.06
C ILE A 36 -3.29 -9.03 -23.55
N VAL A 37 -2.95 -8.99 -24.83
CA VAL A 37 -2.30 -7.83 -25.48
C VAL A 37 -3.23 -7.27 -26.54
N ASN A 38 -3.60 -5.99 -26.42
CA ASN A 38 -4.53 -5.29 -27.32
C ASN A 38 -5.85 -6.04 -27.58
N GLY A 39 -6.36 -6.74 -26.55
CA GLY A 39 -7.60 -7.52 -26.64
C GLY A 39 -7.43 -8.97 -27.12
N THR A 40 -6.24 -9.36 -27.59
CA THR A 40 -5.93 -10.73 -27.99
C THR A 40 -5.27 -11.50 -26.85
N ASP A 41 -5.81 -12.66 -26.51
CA ASP A 41 -5.20 -13.55 -25.52
C ASP A 41 -3.96 -14.23 -26.12
N ILE A 42 -2.79 -13.91 -25.58
CA ILE A 42 -1.52 -14.45 -26.06
C ILE A 42 -0.96 -15.54 -25.13
N THR A 43 -1.68 -15.90 -24.06
CA THR A 43 -1.18 -16.76 -22.99
C THR A 43 -0.55 -18.05 -23.51
N GLY A 44 -1.27 -18.81 -24.35
CA GLY A 44 -0.77 -20.06 -24.91
C GLY A 44 0.39 -19.89 -25.90
N ALA A 45 0.53 -18.71 -26.52
CA ALA A 45 1.64 -18.43 -27.44
C ALA A 45 2.95 -18.11 -26.71
N ILE A 46 2.86 -17.57 -25.50
CA ILE A 46 4.03 -17.19 -24.69
C ILE A 46 4.35 -18.19 -23.58
N GLU A 47 3.45 -19.13 -23.25
CA GLU A 47 3.59 -20.04 -22.11
C GLU A 47 4.94 -20.78 -22.10
N GLN A 48 5.35 -21.35 -23.23
CA GLN A 48 6.62 -22.07 -23.36
C GLN A 48 7.86 -21.16 -23.38
N ARG A 49 7.66 -19.86 -23.54
CA ARG A 49 8.72 -18.84 -23.60
C ARG A 49 8.78 -18.01 -22.34
N LEU A 50 7.80 -18.12 -21.44
CA LEU A 50 7.68 -17.25 -20.29
C LEU A 50 8.77 -17.56 -19.26
N THR A 51 9.77 -16.70 -19.17
CA THR A 51 10.83 -16.79 -18.16
C THR A 51 10.34 -16.26 -16.82
N GLY A 52 9.61 -15.15 -16.83
CA GLY A 52 9.06 -14.57 -15.62
C GLY A 52 8.16 -13.37 -15.83
N ILE A 53 7.37 -13.08 -14.81
CA ILE A 53 6.55 -11.88 -14.66
C ILE A 53 6.85 -11.28 -13.29
N GLU A 54 7.26 -10.02 -13.26
CA GLU A 54 7.29 -9.23 -12.03
C GLU A 54 6.21 -8.15 -12.10
N LEU A 55 5.38 -8.06 -11.06
CA LEU A 55 4.43 -6.98 -10.90
C LEU A 55 4.68 -6.32 -9.55
N THR A 56 4.95 -5.01 -9.56
CA THR A 56 5.05 -4.18 -8.37
C THR A 56 3.82 -3.27 -8.28
N ASP A 57 2.95 -3.56 -7.32
CA ASP A 57 1.81 -2.73 -6.95
C ASP A 57 2.28 -1.65 -5.95
N ASN A 58 2.17 -0.38 -6.35
CA ASN A 58 2.60 0.76 -5.56
C ASN A 58 1.41 1.41 -4.83
N ARG A 59 1.71 2.03 -3.69
CA ARG A 59 0.72 2.81 -2.95
C ARG A 59 0.57 4.20 -3.57
N GLY A 60 -0.66 4.60 -3.89
CA GLY A 60 -1.01 5.98 -4.24
C GLY A 60 -1.16 6.27 -5.73
N LEU A 61 -0.56 7.38 -6.19
CA LEU A 61 -0.53 7.80 -7.59
C LEU A 61 0.78 7.43 -8.29
N GLU A 62 1.66 6.70 -7.61
CA GLU A 62 2.78 6.03 -8.26
C GLU A 62 2.24 4.95 -9.19
N ALA A 63 2.83 4.82 -10.37
CA ALA A 63 2.36 3.83 -11.34
C ALA A 63 2.86 2.45 -10.94
N ASP A 64 1.99 1.45 -11.00
CA ASP A 64 2.40 0.06 -10.90
C ASP A 64 3.32 -0.29 -12.07
N GLN A 65 4.27 -1.18 -11.85
CA GLN A 65 5.22 -1.63 -12.86
C GLN A 65 5.04 -3.12 -13.12
N LEU A 66 4.90 -3.48 -14.39
CA LEU A 66 4.84 -4.84 -14.91
C LEU A 66 6.04 -5.08 -15.80
N ASP A 67 6.86 -6.07 -15.46
CA ASP A 67 7.95 -6.57 -16.29
C ASP A 67 7.60 -8.02 -16.70
N ILE A 68 7.61 -8.30 -18.01
CA ILE A 68 7.43 -9.64 -18.57
C ILE A 68 8.70 -9.99 -19.33
N THR A 69 9.31 -11.12 -18.99
CA THR A 69 10.53 -11.62 -19.64
C THR A 69 10.21 -12.91 -20.38
N LEU A 70 10.53 -12.93 -21.68
CA LEU A 70 10.32 -14.05 -22.57
C LEU A 70 11.65 -14.52 -23.17
N SER A 71 11.82 -15.83 -23.33
CA SER A 71 12.88 -16.41 -24.13
C SER A 71 12.58 -16.22 -25.63
N ASP A 72 13.56 -15.65 -26.33
CA ASP A 72 13.55 -15.52 -27.79
C ASP A 72 14.67 -16.36 -28.43
N HIS A 73 14.94 -17.54 -27.87
CA HIS A 73 16.05 -18.42 -28.27
C HIS A 73 16.04 -18.84 -29.75
N ASP A 74 14.92 -18.66 -30.46
CA ASP A 74 14.75 -18.96 -31.88
C ASP A 74 14.44 -17.71 -32.74
N GLY A 75 14.44 -16.52 -32.15
CA GLY A 75 14.21 -15.23 -32.83
C GLY A 75 12.81 -15.07 -33.44
N LEU A 76 11.82 -15.84 -32.98
CA LEU A 76 10.46 -15.81 -33.53
C LEU A 76 9.57 -14.75 -32.87
N LEU A 77 9.98 -14.15 -31.74
CA LEU A 77 9.18 -13.13 -31.08
C LEU A 77 9.30 -11.78 -31.78
N ALA A 78 8.16 -11.26 -32.23
CA ALA A 78 8.09 -9.87 -32.65
C ALA A 78 8.21 -8.94 -31.43
N ILE A 79 9.06 -7.92 -31.53
CA ILE A 79 9.16 -6.85 -30.54
C ILE A 79 7.84 -6.06 -30.55
N PRO A 80 7.05 -6.03 -29.46
CA PRO A 80 5.77 -5.33 -29.43
C PRO A 80 5.97 -3.81 -29.55
N PRO A 81 5.01 -3.09 -30.16
CA PRO A 81 5.09 -1.64 -30.23
C PRO A 81 4.87 -1.01 -28.85
N ARG A 82 5.58 0.09 -28.58
CA ARG A 82 5.27 0.96 -27.44
C ARG A 82 3.83 1.45 -27.52
N GLY A 83 3.17 1.55 -26.37
CA GLY A 83 1.76 1.93 -26.26
C GLY A 83 0.79 0.75 -26.35
N ALA A 84 1.26 -0.48 -26.60
CA ALA A 84 0.41 -1.66 -26.52
C ALA A 84 -0.18 -1.81 -25.10
N ILE A 85 -1.45 -2.23 -25.02
CA ILE A 85 -2.14 -2.44 -23.75
C ILE A 85 -2.03 -3.91 -23.36
N VAL A 86 -1.48 -4.17 -22.18
CA VAL A 86 -1.35 -5.49 -21.57
C VAL A 86 -2.33 -5.59 -20.41
N GLN A 87 -3.17 -6.62 -20.42
CA GLN A 87 -4.00 -6.98 -19.27
C GLN A 87 -3.44 -8.26 -18.65
N LEU A 88 -3.20 -8.22 -17.34
CA LEU A 88 -2.59 -9.31 -16.60
C LEU A 88 -3.57 -9.92 -15.61
N TRP A 89 -3.57 -11.25 -15.55
CA TRP A 89 -4.10 -12.00 -14.41
C TRP A 89 -3.03 -12.94 -13.88
N LEU A 90 -2.98 -13.08 -12.56
CA LEU A 90 -2.13 -14.03 -11.86
C LEU A 90 -3.00 -14.88 -10.92
N GLY A 91 -2.60 -16.11 -10.65
CA GLY A 91 -3.34 -16.99 -9.78
C GLY A 91 -2.78 -18.39 -9.68
N TRP A 92 -3.61 -19.30 -9.21
CA TRP A 92 -3.30 -20.71 -9.05
C TRP A 92 -4.39 -21.56 -9.68
N SER A 93 -4.03 -22.76 -10.13
CA SER A 93 -4.95 -23.73 -10.72
C SER A 93 -6.12 -24.12 -9.80
N ASP A 94 -5.92 -24.10 -8.48
CA ASP A 94 -6.93 -24.44 -7.45
C ASP A 94 -7.84 -23.25 -7.08
N THR A 95 -7.30 -22.02 -7.02
CA THR A 95 -8.05 -20.82 -6.61
C THR A 95 -8.52 -19.95 -7.77
N GLY A 96 -8.02 -20.20 -8.98
CA GLY A 96 -8.30 -19.41 -10.18
C GLY A 96 -7.45 -18.15 -10.31
N LEU A 97 -7.74 -17.41 -11.39
CA LEU A 97 -7.06 -16.18 -11.79
C LEU A 97 -7.68 -14.94 -11.14
N VAL A 98 -6.84 -13.99 -10.74
CA VAL A 98 -7.25 -12.66 -10.26
C VAL A 98 -6.73 -11.59 -11.21
N ASN A 99 -7.63 -10.69 -11.61
CA ASN A 99 -7.28 -9.57 -12.49
C ASN A 99 -6.36 -8.59 -11.76
N LYS A 100 -5.17 -8.35 -12.32
CA LYS A 100 -4.16 -7.44 -11.79
C LYS A 100 -4.16 -6.07 -12.48
N GLY A 101 -4.97 -5.87 -13.51
CA GLY A 101 -5.21 -4.57 -14.13
C GLY A 101 -4.66 -4.46 -15.55
N LEU A 102 -4.69 -3.23 -16.05
CA LEU A 102 -4.28 -2.83 -17.40
C LEU A 102 -3.00 -1.99 -17.33
N PHE A 103 -2.04 -2.35 -18.18
CA PHE A 103 -0.72 -1.73 -18.25
C PHE A 103 -0.45 -1.28 -19.69
N THR A 104 0.26 -0.18 -19.85
CA THR A 104 0.69 0.32 -21.17
C THR A 104 2.19 0.06 -21.30
N VAL A 105 2.59 -0.65 -22.35
CA VAL A 105 4.00 -0.90 -22.68
C VAL A 105 4.67 0.42 -22.99
N ASP A 106 5.81 0.69 -22.36
CA ASP A 106 6.58 1.90 -22.59
C ASP A 106 8.03 1.63 -22.96
N GLU A 107 8.58 0.50 -22.52
CA GLU A 107 9.93 0.05 -22.80
C GLU A 107 9.95 -1.41 -23.22
N VAL A 108 10.74 -1.71 -24.25
CA VAL A 108 10.97 -3.06 -24.73
C VAL A 108 12.46 -3.19 -25.00
N GLU A 109 13.07 -4.24 -24.48
CA GLU A 109 14.48 -4.55 -24.60
C GLU A 109 14.65 -5.97 -25.16
N HIS A 110 15.54 -6.13 -26.13
CA HIS A 110 15.99 -7.44 -26.59
C HIS A 110 17.49 -7.56 -26.33
N SER A 111 17.91 -8.57 -25.58
CA SER A 111 19.31 -8.86 -25.28
C SER A 111 19.77 -10.13 -25.97
N GLY A 112 21.06 -10.26 -26.25
CA GLY A 112 21.63 -11.47 -26.86
C GLY A 112 21.97 -12.57 -25.85
N ALA A 113 22.23 -13.78 -26.36
CA ALA A 113 22.75 -15.00 -25.71
C ALA A 113 22.74 -15.06 -24.16
N PRO A 114 21.72 -15.70 -23.54
CA PRO A 114 20.52 -16.21 -24.22
C PRO A 114 19.64 -15.08 -24.71
N ASP A 115 19.11 -15.24 -25.94
CA ASP A 115 18.25 -14.24 -26.55
C ASP A 115 16.95 -14.09 -25.73
N THR A 116 16.71 -12.86 -25.27
CA THR A 116 15.67 -12.55 -24.27
C THR A 116 14.94 -11.27 -24.66
N LEU A 117 13.61 -11.31 -24.62
CA LEU A 117 12.73 -10.17 -24.81
C LEU A 117 12.14 -9.74 -23.46
N SER A 118 12.47 -8.52 -23.02
CA SER A 118 11.95 -7.90 -21.79
C SER A 118 10.96 -6.79 -22.15
N ILE A 119 9.73 -6.91 -21.66
CA ILE A 119 8.65 -5.96 -21.90
C ILE A 119 8.32 -5.30 -20.56
N ARG A 120 8.57 -3.99 -20.47
CA ARG A 120 8.15 -3.18 -19.32
C ARG A 120 6.93 -2.38 -19.68
N ALA A 121 5.96 -2.41 -18.76
CA ALA A 121 4.71 -1.71 -18.86
C ALA A 121 4.37 -1.06 -17.52
N ARG A 122 3.63 0.05 -17.56
CA ARG A 122 3.17 0.75 -16.36
C ARG A 122 1.65 0.85 -16.34
N SER A 123 1.07 0.88 -15.14
CA SER A 123 -0.39 1.00 -14.97
C SER A 123 -0.95 2.09 -15.88
N ALA A 124 -1.92 1.74 -16.73
CA ALA A 124 -2.49 2.66 -17.72
C ALA A 124 -3.32 3.78 -17.08
N ASP A 125 -3.75 3.59 -15.83
CA ASP A 125 -4.87 4.33 -15.20
C ASP A 125 -4.46 5.58 -14.41
N LEU A 126 -3.33 6.19 -14.75
CA LEU A 126 -3.12 7.61 -14.48
C LEU A 126 -3.59 8.35 -15.73
N ARG A 127 -4.91 8.55 -15.84
CA ARG A 127 -5.62 9.17 -16.98
C ARG A 127 -4.73 10.14 -17.73
N LYS A 128 -4.56 9.92 -19.05
CA LYS A 128 -3.79 10.80 -19.95
C LYS A 128 -4.09 12.26 -19.59
N GLY A 129 -3.09 13.00 -19.13
CA GLY A 129 -3.25 14.38 -18.66
C GLY A 129 -3.04 14.61 -17.16
N LEU A 130 -3.16 13.60 -16.28
CA LEU A 130 -2.92 13.77 -14.84
C LEU A 130 -1.45 14.09 -14.53
N LYS A 131 -0.54 13.59 -15.38
CA LYS A 131 0.90 13.88 -15.35
C LYS A 131 1.31 15.12 -16.16
N VAL A 132 0.37 15.76 -16.86
CA VAL A 132 0.67 16.98 -17.62
C VAL A 132 0.76 18.15 -16.65
N LYS A 133 1.83 18.93 -16.78
CA LYS A 133 2.11 20.09 -15.94
C LYS A 133 1.13 21.22 -16.24
N ARG A 134 0.71 21.94 -15.20
CA ARG A 134 -0.25 23.03 -15.27
C ARG A 134 0.16 24.18 -14.37
N GLU A 135 -0.43 25.34 -14.64
CA GLU A 135 -0.31 26.56 -13.84
C GLU A 135 -1.70 27.03 -13.41
N ARG A 136 -1.99 26.91 -12.12
CA ARG A 136 -3.28 27.28 -11.50
C ARG A 136 -3.08 27.65 -10.04
N SER A 137 -3.98 28.47 -9.52
CA SER A 137 -4.00 28.84 -8.11
C SER A 137 -5.35 28.53 -7.49
N PHE A 138 -5.34 28.02 -6.27
CA PHE A 138 -6.51 27.77 -5.45
C PHE A 138 -6.44 28.72 -4.25
N HIS A 139 -7.50 29.48 -4.01
CA HIS A 139 -7.57 30.47 -2.92
C HIS A 139 -8.83 30.26 -2.10
N ALA A 140 -8.73 30.43 -0.77
CA ALA A 140 -9.85 30.39 0.16
C ALA A 140 -10.81 29.21 -0.10
N SER A 141 -10.23 28.01 -0.22
CA SER A 141 -10.91 26.79 -0.65
C SER A 141 -10.88 25.73 0.46
N THR A 142 -11.54 24.60 0.25
CA THR A 142 -11.31 23.40 1.06
C THR A 142 -10.58 22.35 0.25
N LEU A 143 -9.92 21.42 0.94
CA LEU A 143 -9.26 20.29 0.30
C LEU A 143 -10.28 19.43 -0.47
N GLY A 144 -11.50 19.27 0.04
CA GLY A 144 -12.60 18.61 -0.67
C GLY A 144 -12.98 19.30 -1.98
N ALA A 145 -13.06 20.63 -1.99
CA ALA A 145 -13.35 21.39 -3.21
C ALA A 145 -12.24 21.24 -4.25
N LEU A 146 -10.97 21.38 -3.84
CA LEU A 146 -9.81 21.22 -4.72
C LEU A 146 -9.77 19.82 -5.35
N VAL A 147 -9.87 18.76 -4.55
CA VAL A 147 -9.87 17.37 -5.04
C VAL A 147 -11.05 17.12 -5.98
N SER A 148 -12.21 17.70 -5.69
CA SER A 148 -13.40 17.61 -6.55
C SER A 148 -13.20 18.32 -7.89
N THR A 149 -12.59 19.50 -7.90
CA THR A 149 -12.24 20.22 -9.14
C THR A 149 -11.30 19.39 -10.01
N ILE A 150 -10.26 18.79 -9.42
CA ILE A 150 -9.33 17.92 -10.15
C ILE A 150 -10.07 16.69 -10.68
N ALA A 151 -10.84 16.00 -9.84
CA ALA A 151 -11.60 14.82 -10.26
C ALA A 151 -12.52 15.11 -11.45
N ALA A 152 -13.28 16.21 -11.39
CA ALA A 152 -14.18 16.64 -12.45
C ALA A 152 -13.46 16.89 -13.78
N ALA A 153 -12.27 17.50 -13.76
CA ALA A 153 -11.47 17.77 -14.96
C ALA A 153 -11.08 16.51 -15.74
N TYR A 154 -11.11 15.35 -15.09
CA TYR A 154 -10.85 14.07 -15.74
C TYR A 154 -12.11 13.22 -15.92
N GLY A 155 -13.27 13.60 -15.38
CA GLY A 155 -14.48 12.76 -15.33
C GLY A 155 -14.40 11.66 -14.26
N LEU A 156 -13.71 11.92 -13.16
CA LEU A 156 -13.61 11.03 -11.99
C LEU A 156 -14.66 11.46 -10.96
N SER A 157 -15.23 10.49 -10.23
CA SER A 157 -15.99 10.81 -9.01
C SER A 157 -15.04 10.98 -7.83
N PRO A 158 -15.03 12.12 -7.12
CA PRO A 158 -14.19 12.31 -5.94
C PRO A 158 -14.72 11.53 -4.74
N ILE A 159 -13.84 10.88 -4.00
CA ILE A 159 -14.11 10.24 -2.70
C ILE A 159 -13.05 10.74 -1.72
N ILE A 160 -13.47 11.55 -0.76
CA ILE A 160 -12.60 12.14 0.26
C ILE A 160 -13.19 11.90 1.64
N SER A 161 -12.33 11.61 2.63
CA SER A 161 -12.79 11.46 4.01
C SER A 161 -13.41 12.76 4.55
N ALA A 162 -14.42 12.65 5.40
CA ALA A 162 -15.12 13.83 5.94
C ALA A 162 -14.17 14.80 6.65
N ALA A 163 -13.24 14.28 7.47
CA ALA A 163 -12.24 15.06 8.18
C ALA A 163 -11.32 15.86 7.22
N LEU A 164 -10.82 15.22 6.15
CA LEU A 164 -9.98 15.91 5.17
C LEU A 164 -10.78 16.89 4.30
N SER A 165 -12.03 16.58 3.97
CA SER A 165 -12.86 17.37 3.06
C SER A 165 -13.08 18.81 3.53
N VAL A 166 -13.20 19.01 4.84
CA VAL A 166 -13.46 20.31 5.47
C VAL A 166 -12.20 21.11 5.78
N MET A 167 -11.00 20.54 5.62
CA MET A 167 -9.74 21.23 5.88
C MET A 167 -9.60 22.44 4.96
N ARG A 168 -9.38 23.61 5.56
CA ARG A 168 -9.29 24.88 4.84
C ARG A 168 -7.91 25.05 4.23
N ILE A 169 -7.91 25.50 2.99
CA ILE A 169 -6.72 25.89 2.25
C ILE A 169 -6.76 27.40 2.08
N ALA A 170 -5.86 28.11 2.75
CA ALA A 170 -5.70 29.55 2.58
C ALA A 170 -5.33 29.87 1.12
N HIS A 171 -4.27 29.23 0.65
CA HIS A 171 -3.78 29.36 -0.71
C HIS A 171 -2.89 28.19 -1.10
N VAL A 172 -3.05 27.67 -2.32
CA VAL A 172 -2.15 26.69 -2.94
C VAL A 172 -1.93 27.07 -4.40
N ASP A 173 -0.67 27.18 -4.78
CA ASP A 173 -0.27 27.28 -6.18
C ASP A 173 0.12 25.90 -6.73
N GLN A 174 -0.36 25.64 -7.92
CA GLN A 174 0.11 24.59 -8.83
C GLN A 174 0.98 25.29 -9.87
N ALA A 175 2.30 25.35 -9.66
CA ALA A 175 3.22 26.07 -10.53
C ALA A 175 4.08 25.08 -11.32
N ASN A 176 3.82 24.97 -12.63
CA ASN A 176 4.46 23.99 -13.51
C ASN A 176 4.43 22.56 -12.91
N GLU A 177 3.33 22.23 -12.25
CA GLU A 177 3.12 21.01 -11.47
C GLU A 177 1.95 20.24 -12.07
N SER A 178 2.06 18.91 -12.15
CA SER A 178 0.96 18.07 -12.64
C SER A 178 -0.11 17.88 -11.58
N ASP A 179 -1.32 17.50 -11.95
CA ASP A 179 -2.37 17.21 -10.96
C ASP A 179 -2.01 16.00 -10.10
N ALA A 180 -1.31 15.03 -10.66
CA ALA A 180 -0.78 13.90 -9.88
C ALA A 180 0.20 14.38 -8.81
N ASN A 181 1.15 15.26 -9.17
CA ASN A 181 2.13 15.77 -8.22
C ASN A 181 1.47 16.67 -7.16
N LEU A 182 0.53 17.53 -7.56
CA LEU A 182 -0.23 18.37 -6.62
C LEU A 182 -0.99 17.51 -5.60
N LEU A 183 -1.69 16.46 -6.06
CA LEU A 183 -2.40 15.53 -5.19
C LEU A 183 -1.45 14.76 -4.27
N THR A 184 -0.30 14.30 -4.77
CA THR A 184 0.73 13.64 -3.96
C THR A 184 1.31 14.58 -2.91
N ARG A 185 1.59 15.84 -3.27
CA ARG A 185 2.11 16.86 -2.36
C ARG A 185 1.10 17.23 -1.29
N LEU A 186 -0.18 17.40 -1.64
CA LEU A 186 -1.27 17.57 -0.68
C LEU A 186 -1.42 16.33 0.20
N GLY A 187 -1.29 15.13 -0.38
CA GLY A 187 -1.27 13.89 0.38
C GLY A 187 -0.18 13.89 1.46
N GLN A 188 1.05 14.26 1.10
CA GLN A 188 2.14 14.40 2.06
C GLN A 188 1.86 15.46 3.13
N GLN A 189 1.29 16.61 2.75
CA GLN A 189 0.98 17.70 3.67
C GLN A 189 -0.11 17.32 4.70
N TYR A 190 -1.10 16.52 4.30
CA TYR A 190 -2.27 16.19 5.12
C TYR A 190 -2.27 14.73 5.64
N ASP A 191 -1.15 14.01 5.50
CA ASP A 191 -1.01 12.58 5.80
C ASP A 191 -2.09 11.70 5.15
N ALA A 192 -2.30 11.95 3.85
CA ALA A 192 -3.31 11.31 3.03
C ALA A 192 -2.70 10.67 1.79
N LEU A 193 -3.40 9.67 1.28
CA LEU A 193 -3.13 8.98 0.04
C LEU A 193 -4.12 9.42 -1.03
N ALA A 194 -3.59 9.84 -2.18
CA ALA A 194 -4.36 9.99 -3.40
C ALA A 194 -4.21 8.73 -4.25
N THR A 195 -5.29 8.19 -4.82
CA THR A 195 -5.22 7.11 -5.82
C THR A 195 -6.44 7.15 -6.76
N VAL A 196 -6.33 6.55 -7.94
CA VAL A 196 -7.43 6.43 -8.91
C VAL A 196 -7.82 4.97 -9.01
N LYS A 197 -9.08 4.65 -8.70
CA LYS A 197 -9.58 3.26 -8.77
C LYS A 197 -11.04 3.23 -9.20
N ALA A 198 -11.35 2.36 -10.17
CA ALA A 198 -12.71 2.12 -10.65
C ALA A 198 -13.47 3.42 -11.01
N GLY A 199 -12.81 4.34 -11.71
CA GLY A 199 -13.40 5.62 -12.13
C GLY A 199 -13.55 6.66 -11.02
N ARG A 200 -12.93 6.46 -9.86
CA ARG A 200 -12.99 7.37 -8.71
C ARG A 200 -11.61 7.90 -8.37
N LEU A 201 -11.54 9.16 -7.95
CA LEU A 201 -10.35 9.75 -7.32
C LEU A 201 -10.52 9.66 -5.81
N LEU A 202 -9.72 8.85 -5.15
CA LEU A 202 -9.73 8.68 -3.71
C LEU A 202 -8.70 9.62 -3.09
N PHE A 203 -9.07 10.28 -2.00
CA PHE A 203 -8.16 11.06 -1.16
C PHE A 203 -8.46 10.77 0.32
N MET A 204 -7.70 9.84 0.90
CA MET A 204 -8.02 9.21 2.19
C MET A 204 -6.81 9.26 3.13
N PRO A 205 -6.99 9.31 4.46
CA PRO A 205 -5.86 9.24 5.39
C PRO A 205 -4.99 7.99 5.16
N VAL A 206 -3.67 8.12 5.28
CA VAL A 206 -2.75 6.98 5.16
C VAL A 206 -3.07 5.96 6.26
N GLY A 207 -3.20 4.69 5.87
CA GLY A 207 -3.60 3.61 6.78
C GLY A 207 -5.09 3.60 7.13
N GLY A 208 -5.90 4.50 6.56
CA GLY A 208 -7.36 4.48 6.68
C GLY A 208 -7.91 3.11 6.29
N SER A 209 -8.54 2.41 7.24
CA SER A 209 -8.92 1.01 7.07
C SER A 209 -10.31 0.85 6.47
N THR A 210 -10.68 1.65 5.48
CA THR A 210 -12.02 1.63 4.87
C THR A 210 -11.97 1.58 3.34
N THR A 211 -12.84 0.78 2.74
CA THR A 211 -13.08 0.70 1.30
C THR A 211 -13.82 1.95 0.80
N LEU A 212 -13.99 2.03 -0.52
CA LEU A 212 -14.83 3.01 -1.21
C LEU A 212 -16.28 3.10 -0.70
N SER A 213 -16.83 2.03 -0.13
CA SER A 213 -18.17 2.00 0.45
C SER A 213 -18.21 2.30 1.96
N GLY A 214 -17.06 2.62 2.56
CA GLY A 214 -16.91 2.82 4.00
C GLY A 214 -16.81 1.53 4.81
N LEU A 215 -16.80 0.36 4.16
CA LEU A 215 -16.62 -0.93 4.83
C LEU A 215 -15.16 -1.09 5.27
N PRO A 216 -14.87 -1.77 6.38
CA PRO A 216 -13.49 -2.01 6.76
C PRO A 216 -12.70 -2.77 5.68
N LEU A 217 -11.49 -2.28 5.35
CA LEU A 217 -10.55 -3.07 4.56
C LEU A 217 -10.23 -4.36 5.31
N ARG A 218 -10.13 -5.45 4.54
CA ARG A 218 -9.80 -6.75 5.11
C ARG A 218 -8.43 -6.69 5.80
N HIS A 219 -8.35 -7.27 6.98
CA HIS A 219 -7.09 -7.51 7.66
C HIS A 219 -6.58 -8.91 7.30
N VAL A 220 -5.29 -9.02 7.00
CA VAL A 220 -4.65 -10.29 6.63
C VAL A 220 -3.84 -10.79 7.81
N ILE A 221 -4.12 -12.01 8.25
CA ILE A 221 -3.31 -12.69 9.26
C ILE A 221 -2.34 -13.59 8.50
N LEU A 222 -1.05 -13.35 8.72
CA LEU A 222 0.04 -14.16 8.22
C LEU A 222 0.64 -14.94 9.38
N THR A 223 1.21 -16.08 9.06
CA THR A 223 1.90 -16.97 9.98
C THR A 223 3.24 -17.34 9.37
N ARG A 224 4.14 -17.90 10.18
CA ARG A 224 5.40 -18.47 9.69
C ARG A 224 5.23 -19.58 8.64
N ALA A 225 4.04 -20.19 8.52
CA ALA A 225 3.80 -21.20 7.50
C ALA A 225 3.52 -20.61 6.11
N ASP A 226 3.19 -19.32 6.03
CA ASP A 226 2.84 -18.65 4.76
C ASP A 226 4.07 -18.29 3.91
N GLY A 227 5.28 -18.34 4.47
CA GLY A 227 6.50 -17.85 3.87
C GLY A 227 7.74 -18.15 4.71
N ASP A 228 8.92 -17.94 4.15
CA ASP A 228 10.19 -18.38 4.71
C ASP A 228 11.12 -17.22 5.10
N GLN A 229 11.10 -16.12 4.35
CA GLN A 229 11.94 -14.94 4.60
C GLN A 229 11.15 -13.79 5.22
N HIS A 230 11.69 -13.25 6.33
CA HIS A 230 11.23 -11.98 6.89
C HIS A 230 12.42 -11.14 7.34
N ARG A 231 12.30 -9.83 7.26
CA ARG A 231 13.26 -8.89 7.82
C ARG A 231 12.53 -7.83 8.61
N TYR A 232 12.70 -7.87 9.93
CA TYR A 232 12.27 -6.80 10.81
C TYR A 232 13.43 -5.83 11.04
N LEU A 233 13.15 -4.54 10.88
CA LEU A 233 14.08 -3.46 11.19
C LEU A 233 13.37 -2.46 12.08
N GLU A 234 13.85 -2.33 13.29
CA GLU A 234 13.59 -1.17 14.14
C GLU A 234 14.88 -0.34 14.10
N ALA A 235 14.77 0.91 13.65
CA ALA A 235 15.93 1.76 13.52
C ALA A 235 15.61 3.17 13.98
N ASP A 236 16.49 3.72 14.81
CA ASP A 236 16.53 5.15 15.15
C ASP A 236 17.16 5.96 14.00
N ARG A 237 16.88 5.59 12.74
CA ARG A 237 17.26 6.43 11.60
C ARG A 237 16.54 7.74 11.78
N ASP A 238 17.28 8.84 11.79
CA ASP A 238 16.70 10.15 11.99
C ASP A 238 15.94 10.20 13.32
N SER A 239 16.66 10.07 14.45
CA SER A 239 16.19 10.08 15.85
C SER A 239 15.56 11.43 16.26
N TYR A 240 14.70 11.94 15.40
CA TYR A 240 13.97 13.17 15.58
C TYR A 240 12.94 12.93 16.66
N THR A 241 12.94 13.83 17.64
CA THR A 241 11.99 13.89 18.73
C THR A 241 10.73 14.65 18.32
N GLY A 242 10.78 15.35 17.17
CA GLY A 242 9.66 16.01 16.52
C GLY A 242 9.99 16.56 15.13
N VAL A 243 9.02 17.25 14.54
CA VAL A 243 9.12 17.94 13.25
C VAL A 243 8.78 19.41 13.46
N ARG A 244 9.58 20.29 12.88
CA ARG A 244 9.37 21.73 12.88
C ARG A 244 9.10 22.22 11.46
N ALA A 245 7.98 22.92 11.30
CA ALA A 245 7.62 23.66 10.12
C ALA A 245 7.70 25.16 10.40
N TYR A 246 7.89 25.96 9.35
CA TYR A 246 7.96 27.41 9.48
C TYR A 246 6.82 28.10 8.74
N TYR A 247 6.38 29.24 9.25
CA TYR A 247 5.42 30.12 8.58
C TYR A 247 5.76 31.59 8.84
N TYR A 248 5.15 32.50 8.08
CA TYR A 248 5.29 33.93 8.32
C TYR A 248 4.10 34.47 9.12
N GLU A 249 4.39 35.29 10.12
CA GLU A 249 3.37 36.09 10.78
C GLU A 249 2.89 37.21 9.85
N LEU A 250 1.56 37.33 9.73
CA LEU A 250 0.92 38.37 8.94
C LEU A 250 1.36 39.75 9.45
N ASN A 251 1.78 40.61 8.52
CA ASN A 251 2.15 42.02 8.74
C ASN A 251 3.48 42.29 9.47
N SER A 252 4.20 41.28 9.97
CA SER A 252 5.53 41.49 10.59
C SER A 252 6.69 40.90 9.80
N ALA A 253 6.40 40.09 8.76
CA ALA A 253 7.37 39.28 8.00
C ALA A 253 8.27 38.40 8.89
N LYS A 254 7.88 38.20 10.16
CA LYS A 254 8.61 37.41 11.12
C LYS A 254 8.36 35.94 10.83
N LYS A 255 9.44 35.17 10.69
CA LYS A 255 9.39 33.71 10.55
C LYS A 255 9.12 33.09 11.92
N LEU A 256 8.01 32.38 12.06
CA LEU A 256 7.59 31.64 13.24
C LEU A 256 7.64 30.14 12.97
N GLU A 257 7.60 29.36 14.05
CA GLU A 257 7.68 27.90 14.00
C GLU A 257 6.37 27.24 14.47
N ALA A 258 6.03 26.12 13.85
CA ALA A 258 5.00 25.20 14.28
C ALA A 258 5.64 23.82 14.46
N ILE A 259 5.47 23.22 15.63
CA ILE A 259 6.15 21.98 16.01
C ILE A 259 5.09 20.89 16.24
N ALA A 260 5.37 19.69 15.73
CA ALA A 260 4.66 18.47 16.09
C ALA A 260 5.69 17.50 16.65
N GLY A 261 5.50 17.04 17.88
CA GLY A 261 6.55 16.34 18.62
C GLY A 261 7.15 17.20 19.72
N GLY A 262 8.19 16.68 20.37
CA GLY A 262 8.88 17.35 21.46
C GLY A 262 10.40 17.22 21.36
N GLY A 263 11.12 17.58 22.42
CA GLY A 263 12.57 17.40 22.52
C GLY A 263 13.42 18.35 21.65
N GLU A 264 14.72 18.09 21.64
CA GLU A 264 15.73 19.00 21.05
C GLU A 264 16.07 18.67 19.59
N ASN A 265 15.91 17.41 19.17
CA ASN A 265 16.28 16.98 17.83
C ASN A 265 15.08 17.05 16.90
N LEU A 266 14.80 18.23 16.34
CA LEU A 266 13.67 18.43 15.44
C LEU A 266 14.07 18.31 13.97
N LYS A 267 13.22 17.64 13.18
CA LYS A 267 13.34 17.64 11.72
C LYS A 267 12.78 18.94 11.15
N ASP A 268 13.61 19.74 10.51
CA ASP A 268 13.16 20.96 9.84
C ASP A 268 12.56 20.67 8.46
N LEU A 269 11.29 21.08 8.26
CA LEU A 269 10.69 21.11 6.94
C LEU A 269 11.27 22.27 6.13
N ARG A 270 11.75 21.95 4.92
CA ARG A 270 12.36 22.94 4.02
C ARG A 270 11.35 23.98 3.52
N HIS A 271 10.09 23.60 3.37
CA HIS A 271 9.04 24.49 2.89
C HIS A 271 8.56 25.42 4.01
N THR A 272 8.37 26.69 3.68
CA THR A 272 7.74 27.67 4.57
C THR A 272 6.30 27.86 4.14
N TYR A 273 5.39 27.76 5.10
CA TYR A 273 3.94 27.79 4.88
C TYR A 273 3.39 29.20 5.05
N THR A 274 2.19 29.43 4.50
CA THR A 274 1.52 30.74 4.54
C THR A 274 1.01 31.10 5.92
N ASP A 275 0.57 30.11 6.70
CA ASP A 275 -0.07 30.31 8.00
C ASP A 275 0.31 29.20 9.00
N GLN A 276 0.04 29.44 10.28
CA GLN A 276 0.34 28.52 11.38
C GLN A 276 -0.37 27.18 11.23
N HIS A 277 -1.63 27.18 10.78
CA HIS A 277 -2.42 25.96 10.65
C HIS A 277 -1.84 25.03 9.59
N SER A 278 -1.53 25.56 8.41
CA SER A 278 -0.88 24.83 7.31
C SER A 278 0.48 24.28 7.71
N ALA A 279 1.27 25.05 8.46
CA ALA A 279 2.56 24.61 8.99
C ALA A 279 2.41 23.46 9.99
N LEU A 280 1.47 23.59 10.94
CA LEU A 280 1.22 22.58 11.97
C LEU A 280 0.70 21.27 11.36
N VAL A 281 -0.22 21.36 10.40
CA VAL A 281 -0.74 20.21 9.66
C VAL A 281 0.39 19.45 8.96
N ALA A 282 1.28 20.18 8.28
CA ALA A 282 2.43 19.56 7.62
C ALA A 282 3.43 18.94 8.59
N ALA A 283 3.73 19.62 9.71
CA ALA A 283 4.60 19.09 10.76
C ALA A 283 4.03 17.79 11.33
N ARG A 284 2.72 17.77 11.64
CA ARG A 284 2.00 16.58 12.13
C ARG A 284 2.01 15.45 11.10
N ALA A 285 1.83 15.76 9.82
CA ALA A 285 1.83 14.74 8.77
C ALA A 285 3.19 14.08 8.59
N GLU A 286 4.25 14.88 8.52
CA GLU A 286 5.62 14.36 8.45
C GLU A 286 5.98 13.59 9.74
N TRP A 287 5.50 14.05 10.89
CA TRP A 287 5.72 13.35 12.15
C TRP A 287 5.08 11.96 12.17
N LYS A 288 3.82 11.84 11.72
CA LYS A 288 3.16 10.55 11.54
C LYS A 288 3.95 9.66 10.56
N ARG A 289 4.46 10.22 9.47
CA ARG A 289 5.30 9.49 8.50
C ARG A 289 6.57 8.94 9.14
N LEU A 290 7.29 9.73 9.93
CA LEU A 290 8.48 9.29 10.67
C LEU A 290 8.14 8.17 11.66
N ARG A 291 7.03 8.31 12.41
CA ARG A 291 6.59 7.30 13.38
C ARG A 291 6.18 5.97 12.74
N ARG A 292 5.58 5.98 11.54
CA ARG A 292 5.33 4.74 10.76
C ARG A 292 6.63 4.06 10.34
N GLY A 293 7.63 4.84 9.94
CA GLY A 293 8.92 4.36 9.46
C GLY A 293 9.91 3.91 10.53
N THR A 294 9.63 4.13 11.83
CA THR A 294 10.50 3.68 12.94
C THR A 294 10.67 2.16 12.96
N SER A 295 9.63 1.42 12.56
CA SER A 295 9.67 -0.03 12.43
C SER A 295 9.16 -0.46 11.07
N THR A 296 9.96 -1.24 10.35
CA THR A 296 9.60 -1.85 9.07
C THR A 296 9.70 -3.37 9.13
N LEU A 297 8.89 -4.02 8.31
CA LEU A 297 8.87 -5.47 8.16
C LEU A 297 8.77 -5.79 6.67
N SER A 298 9.73 -6.53 6.14
CA SER A 298 9.56 -7.20 4.86
C SER A 298 9.23 -8.68 5.07
N TYR A 299 8.36 -9.24 4.22
CA TYR A 299 7.93 -10.63 4.29
C TYR A 299 7.75 -11.21 2.89
N THR A 300 8.38 -12.35 2.60
CA THR A 300 8.19 -13.07 1.33
C THR A 300 7.34 -14.31 1.56
N MET A 301 6.18 -14.32 0.93
CA MET A 301 5.24 -15.44 0.95
C MET A 301 5.67 -16.51 -0.05
N ALA A 302 5.66 -17.77 0.39
CA ALA A 302 6.01 -18.91 -0.45
C ALA A 302 4.91 -19.23 -1.47
N LYS A 303 3.63 -19.12 -1.07
CA LYS A 303 2.47 -19.17 -1.98
C LYS A 303 2.02 -17.75 -2.29
N GLY A 304 2.26 -17.29 -3.52
CA GLY A 304 1.86 -15.98 -4.02
C GLY A 304 0.35 -15.73 -3.86
N ARG A 305 -0.01 -14.51 -3.47
CA ARG A 305 -1.39 -14.12 -3.18
C ARG A 305 -1.79 -12.92 -4.03
N PRO A 306 -2.50 -13.12 -5.15
CA PRO A 306 -2.82 -12.05 -6.07
C PRO A 306 -3.92 -11.11 -5.55
N ASP A 307 -4.60 -11.49 -4.45
CA ASP A 307 -5.64 -10.70 -3.79
C ASP A 307 -5.11 -9.58 -2.88
N LEU A 308 -3.80 -9.55 -2.62
CA LEU A 308 -3.20 -8.53 -1.77
C LEU A 308 -3.05 -7.20 -2.51
N ILE A 309 -3.27 -6.10 -1.79
CA ILE A 309 -3.08 -4.73 -2.27
C ILE A 309 -2.34 -3.88 -1.21
N PRO A 310 -1.59 -2.85 -1.60
CA PRO A 310 -0.83 -1.98 -0.70
C PRO A 310 -1.60 -1.47 0.52
N GLU A 311 -2.87 -1.10 0.39
CA GLU A 311 -3.64 -0.47 1.48
C GLU A 311 -4.12 -1.44 2.57
N LEU A 312 -3.85 -2.74 2.45
CA LEU A 312 -4.26 -3.72 3.47
C LEU A 312 -3.40 -3.61 4.73
N THR A 313 -3.94 -4.19 5.81
CA THR A 313 -3.24 -4.31 7.09
C THR A 313 -2.95 -5.76 7.39
N TYR A 314 -1.83 -6.02 8.08
CA TYR A 314 -1.28 -7.34 8.29
C TYR A 314 -0.95 -7.57 9.77
N SER A 315 -1.12 -8.80 10.25
CA SER A 315 -0.52 -9.30 11.50
C SER A 315 0.32 -10.52 11.19
N LEU A 316 1.43 -10.72 11.90
CA LEU A 316 2.29 -11.89 11.73
C LEU A 316 2.38 -12.70 13.02
N GLU A 317 1.91 -13.93 12.99
CA GLU A 317 1.85 -14.85 14.13
C GLU A 317 2.94 -15.93 14.05
N GLY A 318 3.31 -16.50 15.20
CA GLY A 318 4.37 -17.52 15.28
C GLY A 318 5.79 -16.98 15.10
N ILE A 319 5.98 -15.68 15.34
CA ILE A 319 7.26 -14.98 15.25
C ILE A 319 7.60 -14.29 16.58
N LYS A 320 8.72 -13.55 16.65
CA LYS A 320 9.11 -12.79 17.85
C LYS A 320 7.97 -11.89 18.33
N ALA A 321 7.83 -11.80 19.66
CA ALA A 321 6.70 -11.14 20.30
C ALA A 321 6.56 -9.66 19.93
N GLU A 322 7.68 -8.98 19.71
CA GLU A 322 7.75 -7.57 19.31
C GLU A 322 7.11 -7.34 17.93
N ILE A 323 7.37 -8.26 16.99
CA ILE A 323 6.82 -8.21 15.62
C ILE A 323 5.34 -8.60 15.62
N ALA A 324 4.99 -9.67 16.34
CA ALA A 324 3.62 -10.16 16.47
C ALA A 324 2.71 -9.22 17.28
N ALA A 325 3.30 -8.30 18.06
CA ALA A 325 2.55 -7.35 18.85
C ALA A 325 1.87 -6.27 18.00
N VAL A 326 2.43 -5.94 16.85
CA VAL A 326 2.10 -4.76 16.05
C VAL A 326 1.25 -5.13 14.85
N VAL A 327 0.29 -4.26 14.51
CA VAL A 327 -0.39 -4.28 13.22
C VAL A 327 0.46 -3.54 12.19
N TRP A 328 0.68 -4.19 11.06
CA TRP A 328 1.48 -3.70 9.96
C TRP A 328 0.59 -3.09 8.88
N LEU A 329 1.04 -2.00 8.26
CA LEU A 329 0.42 -1.36 7.12
C LEU A 329 1.21 -1.70 5.85
N GLY A 330 0.52 -2.12 4.79
CA GLY A 330 1.16 -2.36 3.51
C GLY A 330 1.69 -1.08 2.85
N GLY A 331 2.83 -1.22 2.18
CA GLY A 331 3.46 -0.20 1.35
C GLY A 331 3.56 -0.67 -0.08
N ASN A 332 4.56 -1.51 -0.37
CA ASN A 332 4.80 -2.05 -1.71
C ASN A 332 4.50 -3.55 -1.73
N ILE A 333 3.88 -4.04 -2.80
CA ILE A 333 3.64 -5.47 -3.00
C ILE A 333 4.28 -5.89 -4.31
N ARG A 334 5.17 -6.87 -4.25
CA ARG A 334 5.80 -7.47 -5.43
C ARG A 334 5.30 -8.89 -5.63
N HIS A 335 4.74 -9.15 -6.79
CA HIS A 335 4.42 -10.49 -7.29
C HIS A 335 5.55 -10.94 -8.21
N SER A 336 6.16 -12.09 -7.91
CA SER A 336 7.19 -12.70 -8.74
C SER A 336 6.68 -14.05 -9.21
N PHE A 337 6.42 -14.16 -10.51
CA PHE A 337 5.80 -15.31 -11.15
C PHE A 337 6.74 -15.90 -12.19
N THR A 338 6.80 -17.23 -12.21
CA THR A 338 7.43 -18.08 -13.23
C THR A 338 6.47 -19.26 -13.47
N PRO A 339 6.64 -20.03 -14.55
CA PRO A 339 5.80 -21.21 -14.79
C PRO A 339 5.77 -22.21 -13.62
N ASP A 340 6.84 -22.28 -12.84
CA ASP A 340 6.98 -23.25 -11.74
C ASP A 340 6.74 -22.66 -10.35
N CYS A 341 6.85 -21.34 -10.20
CA CYS A 341 6.83 -20.68 -8.89
C CYS A 341 6.11 -19.33 -8.94
N TYR A 342 5.28 -19.05 -7.94
CA TYR A 342 4.66 -17.76 -7.73
C TYR A 342 4.77 -17.35 -6.26
N THR A 343 5.49 -16.26 -5.99
CA THR A 343 5.67 -15.69 -4.64
C THR A 343 5.09 -14.29 -4.54
N THR A 344 4.93 -13.78 -3.32
CA THR A 344 4.54 -12.38 -3.09
C THR A 344 5.37 -11.81 -1.96
N SER A 345 6.10 -10.74 -2.26
CA SER A 345 6.89 -10.00 -1.28
C SER A 345 6.15 -8.74 -0.83
N LEU A 346 6.16 -8.50 0.47
CA LEU A 346 5.47 -7.40 1.13
C LEU A 346 6.51 -6.49 1.78
N GLU A 347 6.40 -5.19 1.53
CA GLU A 347 7.09 -4.15 2.30
C GLU A 347 6.07 -3.46 3.21
N LEU A 348 6.29 -3.55 4.51
CA LEU A 348 5.34 -3.13 5.53
C LEU A 348 5.98 -2.11 6.49
N GLU A 349 5.15 -1.18 6.97
CA GLU A 349 5.49 -0.20 8.01
C GLU A 349 4.55 -0.35 9.20
N SER A 350 4.94 0.17 10.37
CA SER A 350 4.06 0.12 11.55
C SER A 350 2.78 0.91 11.30
N LYS A 351 1.61 0.32 11.56
CA LYS A 351 0.35 1.05 11.52
C LYS A 351 0.19 1.92 12.78
N LEU A 352 -0.12 3.20 12.58
CA LEU A 352 -0.54 4.09 13.66
C LEU A 352 -2.02 3.86 14.02
N PRO A 353 -2.43 4.15 15.26
CA PRO A 353 -3.84 4.23 15.63
C PRO A 353 -4.60 5.25 14.77
N ASP A 354 -5.87 4.96 14.45
CA ASP A 354 -6.71 5.83 13.60
C ASP A 354 -7.30 7.03 14.39
N ALA A 355 -7.08 7.10 15.71
CA ALA A 355 -7.72 8.09 16.57
C ALA A 355 -7.38 9.53 16.14
N GLU A 356 -8.42 10.35 15.93
CA GLU A 356 -8.34 11.79 15.62
C GLU A 356 -7.56 12.58 16.69
N GLU A 357 -7.32 11.99 17.86
CA GLU A 357 -6.52 12.51 18.99
C GLU A 357 -5.00 12.25 18.88
N VAL A 358 -4.53 11.86 17.70
CA VAL A 358 -3.09 11.84 17.38
C VAL A 358 -2.54 13.26 17.12
N GLU A 359 -3.40 14.29 17.14
CA GLU A 359 -2.97 15.70 17.09
C GLU A 359 -1.97 16.10 18.19
N GLU A 360 -1.87 15.29 19.26
CA GLU A 360 -0.91 15.40 20.37
C GLU A 360 0.05 14.18 20.42
N LEU A 361 0.36 13.54 19.29
CA LEU A 361 1.50 12.62 19.29
C LEU A 361 2.77 13.45 19.50
N ALA A 362 3.28 13.29 20.72
CA ALA A 362 4.49 13.84 21.30
C ALA A 362 4.39 15.29 21.76
N ASP A 363 3.92 15.47 22.97
CA ASP A 363 4.83 16.06 23.95
C ASP A 363 5.76 14.92 24.38
N GLU A 364 7.00 14.85 23.88
CA GLU A 364 8.05 14.09 24.58
C GLU A 364 8.32 14.82 25.89
N SER A 365 7.64 14.40 26.94
CA SER A 365 7.71 14.98 28.26
C SER A 365 8.27 13.97 29.24
N THR A 366 9.09 14.41 30.18
CA THR A 366 9.68 13.53 31.18
C THR A 366 8.74 13.27 32.37
N ASP A 367 7.59 13.95 32.42
CA ASP A 367 6.62 13.97 33.53
C ASP A 367 5.29 13.27 33.18
N TYR A 368 5.32 12.26 32.31
CA TYR A 368 4.11 11.50 31.99
C TYR A 368 3.48 10.87 33.24
N THR A 369 2.16 10.96 33.37
CA THR A 369 1.43 10.44 34.53
C THR A 369 0.71 9.11 34.25
N GLY A 370 0.63 8.72 32.98
CA GLY A 370 0.03 7.47 32.55
C GLY A 370 0.36 7.12 31.10
N VAL A 371 -0.27 6.07 30.58
CA VAL A 371 -0.05 5.55 29.24
C VAL A 371 -1.38 5.18 28.57
N VAL A 372 -1.50 5.50 27.28
CA VAL A 372 -2.61 5.05 26.41
C VAL A 372 -2.03 4.23 25.27
N ALA A 373 -2.64 3.08 25.00
CA ALA A 373 -2.34 2.24 23.84
C ALA A 373 -3.62 1.85 23.10
N TRP A 374 -3.53 1.59 21.80
CA TRP A 374 -4.66 1.15 20.99
C TRP A 374 -4.42 -0.25 20.47
N TYR A 375 -5.49 -1.04 20.37
CA TYR A 375 -5.45 -2.37 19.78
C TYR A 375 -6.59 -2.59 18.79
N ARG A 376 -6.36 -3.48 17.83
CA ARG A 376 -7.39 -3.99 16.95
C ARG A 376 -8.21 -5.06 17.67
N ASP A 377 -9.53 -4.88 17.75
CA ASP A 377 -10.44 -5.92 18.23
C ASP A 377 -10.57 -7.02 17.17
N ALA A 378 -10.23 -8.26 17.52
CA ALA A 378 -10.24 -9.37 16.56
C ALA A 378 -11.64 -9.70 16.01
N LYS A 379 -12.70 -9.46 16.78
CA LYS A 379 -14.09 -9.79 16.38
C LYS A 379 -14.68 -8.71 15.49
N THR A 380 -14.50 -7.44 15.85
CA THR A 380 -15.14 -6.34 15.13
C THR A 380 -14.22 -5.63 14.14
N GLY A 381 -12.91 -5.88 14.19
CA GLY A 381 -11.89 -5.17 13.42
C GLY A 381 -11.72 -3.70 13.81
N LYS A 382 -12.49 -3.21 14.80
CA LYS A 382 -12.46 -1.82 15.27
C LYS A 382 -11.28 -1.62 16.22
N GLN A 383 -10.73 -0.41 16.24
CA GLN A 383 -9.71 -0.05 17.21
C GLN A 383 -10.36 0.28 18.56
N LYS A 384 -9.72 -0.13 19.65
CA LYS A 384 -10.10 0.19 21.02
C LYS A 384 -8.86 0.65 21.78
N SER A 385 -9.02 1.59 22.70
CA SER A 385 -7.95 2.02 23.58
C SER A 385 -7.91 1.20 24.87
N ILE A 386 -6.74 1.20 25.51
CA ILE A 386 -6.52 0.74 26.87
C ILE A 386 -5.57 1.73 27.54
N THR A 387 -5.84 2.01 28.80
CA THR A 387 -5.11 3.02 29.58
C THR A 387 -4.55 2.41 30.84
N GLY A 388 -3.53 3.06 31.40
CA GLY A 388 -3.07 2.78 32.76
C GLY A 388 -2.33 3.97 33.33
N GLY A 389 -2.29 4.07 34.67
CA GLY A 389 -1.84 5.27 35.36
C GLY A 389 -2.84 6.43 35.26
N ASP A 390 -2.43 7.60 35.70
CA ASP A 390 -3.25 8.81 35.62
C ASP A 390 -3.24 9.38 34.19
N GLN A 391 -4.40 9.82 33.71
CA GLN A 391 -4.57 10.30 32.33
C GLN A 391 -4.50 11.83 32.22
N SER A 392 -3.98 12.52 33.24
CA SER A 392 -3.74 13.96 33.20
C SER A 392 -2.70 14.36 32.14
N LYS A 393 -1.64 13.57 31.96
CA LYS A 393 -0.59 13.77 30.94
C LYS A 393 -0.09 12.41 30.43
N PRO A 394 -0.89 11.69 29.62
CA PRO A 394 -0.56 10.32 29.26
C PRO A 394 0.42 10.24 28.08
N LYS A 395 1.37 9.31 28.16
CA LYS A 395 2.18 8.89 27.02
C LYS A 395 1.32 8.07 26.06
N ARG A 396 1.19 8.53 24.82
CA ARG A 396 0.44 7.84 23.76
C ARG A 396 1.36 6.93 22.97
N LEU A 397 1.10 5.62 22.97
CA LEU A 397 1.90 4.66 22.21
C LEU A 397 1.57 4.73 20.72
N VAL A 398 2.63 4.70 19.91
CA VAL A 398 2.56 4.98 18.46
C VAL A 398 2.11 3.78 17.62
N HIS A 399 2.19 2.56 18.14
CA HIS A 399 1.81 1.35 17.43
C HIS A 399 0.34 1.01 17.67
N LEU A 400 -0.38 0.62 16.62
CA LEU A 400 -1.61 -0.16 16.78
C LEU A 400 -1.23 -1.60 17.14
N TYR A 401 -1.67 -2.08 18.30
CA TYR A 401 -1.40 -3.45 18.74
C TYR A 401 -2.40 -4.45 18.13
N ALA A 402 -1.92 -5.66 17.82
CA ALA A 402 -2.72 -6.72 17.20
C ALA A 402 -3.90 -7.20 18.07
N ASN A 403 -3.78 -7.09 19.40
CA ASN A 403 -4.84 -7.47 20.35
C ASN A 403 -4.69 -6.77 21.71
N LYS A 404 -5.71 -6.91 22.56
CA LYS A 404 -5.78 -6.29 23.90
C LYS A 404 -4.62 -6.71 24.81
N ALA A 405 -4.22 -7.98 24.79
CA ALA A 405 -3.15 -8.49 25.65
C ALA A 405 -1.79 -7.89 25.28
N ASN A 406 -1.53 -7.69 23.98
CA ASN A 406 -0.32 -7.01 23.49
C ASN A 406 -0.29 -5.55 23.92
N ALA A 407 -1.42 -4.84 23.78
CA ALA A 407 -1.53 -3.46 24.24
C ALA A 407 -1.36 -3.33 25.76
N GLN A 408 -1.98 -4.21 26.55
CA GLN A 408 -1.81 -4.20 28.02
C GLN A 408 -0.34 -4.39 28.42
N ARG A 409 0.34 -5.37 27.83
CA ARG A 409 1.78 -5.61 28.10
C ARG A 409 2.64 -4.39 27.76
N ALA A 410 2.31 -3.67 26.70
CA ALA A 410 2.99 -2.44 26.33
C ALA A 410 2.72 -1.30 27.32
N VAL A 411 1.46 -1.13 27.76
CA VAL A 411 1.08 -0.17 28.81
C VAL A 411 1.84 -0.46 30.10
N ASP A 412 1.84 -1.71 30.58
CA ASP A 412 2.50 -2.10 31.82
C ASP A 412 4.01 -1.85 31.77
N ARG A 413 4.64 -2.17 30.63
CA ARG A 413 6.07 -1.94 30.40
C ARG A 413 6.42 -0.45 30.44
N GLU A 414 5.64 0.40 29.78
CA GLU A 414 5.90 1.84 29.74
C GLU A 414 5.57 2.52 31.06
N LEU A 415 4.52 2.09 31.78
CA LEU A 415 4.24 2.55 33.14
C LEU A 415 5.36 2.20 34.12
N LYS A 416 5.97 1.01 33.97
CA LYS A 416 7.13 0.64 34.78
C LYS A 416 8.32 1.55 34.53
N LYS A 417 8.52 2.00 33.28
CA LYS A 417 9.56 2.99 32.95
C LYS A 417 9.25 4.35 33.56
N ILE A 418 8.01 4.84 33.41
CA ILE A 418 7.57 6.12 33.98
C ILE A 418 7.76 6.15 35.51
N LYS A 419 7.42 5.06 36.21
CA LYS A 419 7.59 4.97 37.67
C LYS A 419 9.05 4.84 38.13
N ALA A 420 9.96 4.49 37.21
CA ALA A 420 11.37 4.32 37.49
C ALA A 420 12.20 5.58 37.17
N MET A 421 11.59 6.55 36.48
CA MET A 421 12.10 7.92 36.29
C MET A 421 11.67 8.76 37.49
#